data_AF-A0A4Q1TS50-F1
#
_entry.id   AF-A0A4Q1TS50-F1
#
_cell.length_a   1.000
_cell.length_b   1.000
_cell.length_c   1.000
_cell.angle_alpha   90.00
_cell.angle_beta   90.00
_cell.angle_gamma   90.00
#
_symmetry.space_group_name_H-M   'P 1'
#
loop_
_entity.id
_entity.type
_entity.pdbx_description
1 polymer ?
#
loop_
_entity_poly.entity_id
_entity_poly.type
_entity_poly.pdbx_seq_one_letter_code
_entity_poly.pdbx_strand_id
1 'polypeptide(L)' 'MVILPRGKDQNRPDAATLEHLMTNRRTGWTRRDNMAAACRECNGMRGSGMDWLMFKTYRRGEFWELIGGCKDL' A
#
# COMPACT_ATOMS: atom_id res chain seq x y z
N MET A 1 -0.83 -0.40 32.27
CA MET A 1 -1.25 -1.18 31.09
C MET A 1 -0.02 -1.37 30.20
N VAL A 2 0.56 -2.56 30.21
CA VAL A 2 1.74 -2.88 29.39
C VAL A 2 1.23 -3.37 28.04
N ILE A 3 1.53 -2.64 26.96
CA ILE A 3 1.21 -3.05 25.59
C ILE A 3 2.33 -4.00 25.14
N LEU A 4 2.09 -5.31 25.23
CA LEU A 4 2.97 -6.30 24.61
C LEU A 4 2.87 -6.17 23.07
N PRO A 5 3.99 -6.23 22.32
CA PRO A 5 3.96 -6.24 20.86
C PRO A 5 3.25 -7.52 20.42
N ARG A 6 2.09 -7.36 19.76
CA ARG A 6 1.28 -8.50 19.32
C ARG A 6 2.06 -9.34 18.31
N GLY A 7 2.03 -10.66 18.54
CA GLY A 7 2.90 -11.64 17.90
C GLY A 7 2.76 -11.76 16.38
N LYS A 8 3.81 -12.37 15.83
CA LYS A 8 4.12 -12.76 14.44
C LYS A 8 2.94 -13.29 13.58
N ASP A 9 1.83 -13.69 14.21
CA ASP A 9 0.66 -14.34 13.60
C ASP A 9 -0.54 -13.41 13.34
N GLN A 10 -0.44 -12.10 13.63
CA GLN A 10 -1.47 -11.11 13.25
C GLN A 10 -1.37 -10.64 11.79
N ASN A 11 -0.65 -11.40 10.98
CA ASN A 11 -0.25 -11.11 9.62
C ASN A 11 -1.32 -11.50 8.59
N ARG A 12 -2.61 -11.38 8.94
CA ARG A 12 -3.69 -11.74 8.02
C ARG A 12 -3.62 -10.87 6.74
N PRO A 13 -3.84 -11.43 5.55
CA PRO A 13 -3.79 -10.67 4.29
C PRO A 13 -4.77 -9.48 4.25
N ASP A 14 -5.90 -9.63 4.92
CA ASP A 14 -6.97 -8.63 5.06
C ASP A 14 -6.77 -7.67 6.24
N ALA A 15 -5.69 -7.81 7.01
CA ALA A 15 -5.40 -6.91 8.13
C ALA A 15 -5.26 -5.47 7.65
N ALA A 16 -5.91 -4.54 8.36
CA ALA A 16 -5.79 -3.11 8.06
C ALA A 16 -4.40 -2.59 8.47
N THR A 17 -3.75 -1.89 7.55
CA THR A 17 -2.46 -1.22 7.70
C THR A 17 -2.62 0.29 7.51
N LEU A 18 -1.87 1.09 8.26
CA LEU A 18 -1.79 2.54 8.07
C LEU A 18 -0.49 2.89 7.34
N GLU A 19 -0.61 3.59 6.22
CA GLU A 19 0.49 3.85 5.28
C GLU A 19 0.49 5.29 4.78
N HIS A 20 1.60 5.68 4.15
CA HIS A 20 1.71 6.99 3.51
C HIS A 20 0.95 7.01 2.18
N LEU A 21 0.11 8.02 1.96
CA LEU A 21 -0.63 8.23 0.70
C LEU A 21 0.34 8.46 -0.47
N MET A 22 1.34 9.32 -0.26
CA MET A 22 2.42 9.60 -1.21
C MET A 22 3.74 8.95 -0.77
N THR A 23 4.35 8.17 -1.65
CA THR A 23 5.56 7.35 -1.36
C THR A 23 6.83 8.17 -1.17
N ASN A 24 6.90 9.37 -1.76
CA ASN A 24 8.10 10.21 -1.75
C ASN A 24 8.28 11.00 -0.44
N ARG A 25 7.43 10.78 0.57
CA ARG A 25 7.50 11.44 1.88
C ARG A 25 7.85 10.48 3.02
N ARG A 26 8.63 9.43 2.74
CA ARG A 26 9.11 8.48 3.75
C ARG A 26 10.10 9.07 4.76
N THR A 27 10.48 10.35 4.62
CA THR A 27 11.38 11.04 5.55
C THR A 27 10.61 12.11 6.36
N GLY A 28 10.66 12.02 7.69
CA GLY A 28 10.12 13.03 8.61
C GLY A 28 8.76 12.71 9.25
N TRP A 29 8.13 13.73 9.82
CA TRP A 29 6.83 13.64 10.50
C TRP A 29 5.69 13.59 9.46
N THR A 30 4.86 12.56 9.53
CA THR A 30 3.74 12.42 8.59
C THR A 30 2.57 13.32 9.01
N ARG A 31 2.01 14.05 8.06
CA ARG A 31 0.78 14.82 8.28
C ARG A 31 -0.41 13.86 8.16
N ARG A 32 -1.48 14.11 8.95
CA ARG A 32 -2.67 13.24 8.98
C ARG A 32 -3.36 13.09 7.62
N ASP A 33 -3.27 14.11 6.77
CA ASP A 33 -3.79 14.13 5.40
C ASP A 33 -2.99 13.24 4.42
N ASN A 34 -1.77 12.83 4.80
CA ASN A 34 -0.94 11.92 4.01
C ASN A 34 -1.02 10.46 4.51
N MET A 35 -2.10 10.10 5.21
CA MET A 35 -2.32 8.72 5.68
C MET A 35 -3.40 8.02 4.86
N ALA A 36 -3.13 6.75 4.52
CA ALA A 36 -4.05 5.85 3.86
C ALA A 36 -4.22 4.58 4.71
N ALA A 37 -5.46 4.15 4.90
CA ALA A 37 -5.76 2.82 5.42
C ALA A 37 -5.89 1.84 4.24
N ALA A 38 -5.23 0.71 4.33
CA ALA A 38 -5.26 -0.31 3.28
C ALA A 38 -5.19 -1.72 3.86
N CYS A 39 -5.59 -2.73 3.08
CA CYS A 39 -5.35 -4.12 3.45
C CYS A 39 -3.85 -4.45 3.32
N ARG A 40 -3.34 -5.39 4.13
CA ARG A 40 -1.93 -5.78 4.10
C ARG A 40 -1.49 -6.30 2.73
N GLU A 41 -2.31 -7.12 2.10
CA GLU A 41 -2.08 -7.61 0.74
C GLU A 41 -1.99 -6.46 -0.27
N CYS A 42 -2.91 -5.49 -0.17
CA CYS A 42 -2.98 -4.30 -1.00
C CYS A 42 -1.70 -3.48 -0.90
N ASN A 43 -1.20 -3.29 0.33
CA ASN A 43 0.05 -2.59 0.58
C ASN A 43 1.26 -3.36 0.03
N GLY A 44 1.26 -4.69 0.18
CA GLY A 44 2.28 -5.56 -0.39
C GLY A 44 2.34 -5.46 -1.91
N MET A 45 1.18 -5.52 -2.59
CA MET A 45 1.09 -5.41 -4.05
C MET A 45 1.49 -4.03 -4.58
N ARG A 46 1.11 -2.95 -3.88
CA ARG A 46 1.49 -1.58 -4.26
C ARG A 46 3.01 -1.39 -4.22
N GLY A 47 3.68 -1.97 -3.23
CA GLY A 47 5.11 -1.83 -3.03
C GLY A 47 5.54 -0.42 -2.61
N SER A 48 6.82 -0.09 -2.82
CA SER A 48 7.45 1.16 -2.36
C SER A 48 7.50 2.28 -3.41
N GLY A 49 7.16 2.01 -4.66
CA GLY A 49 7.32 2.96 -5.78
C GLY A 49 6.03 3.64 -6.24
N MET A 50 4.86 3.07 -5.92
CA MET A 50 3.57 3.51 -6.47
C MET A 50 2.74 4.26 -5.42
N ASP A 51 2.21 5.43 -5.76
CA ASP A 51 1.26 6.15 -4.91
C ASP A 51 -0.11 5.43 -4.88
N TRP A 52 -0.88 5.71 -3.84
CA TRP A 52 -2.15 5.00 -3.65
C TRP A 52 -3.24 5.34 -4.68
N LEU A 53 -3.22 6.55 -5.26
CA LEU A 53 -4.18 6.92 -6.30
C LEU A 53 -3.88 6.15 -7.59
N MET A 54 -2.62 6.12 -8.02
CA MET A 54 -2.20 5.34 -9.19
C MET A 54 -2.43 3.83 -8.97
N PHE A 55 -2.12 3.30 -7.80
CA PHE A 55 -2.38 1.90 -7.47
C PHE A 55 -3.86 1.53 -7.52
N LYS A 56 -4.74 2.40 -7.02
CA LYS A 56 -6.19 2.22 -7.11
C LYS A 56 -6.64 2.14 -8.57
N THR A 57 -6.20 3.07 -9.40
CA THR A 57 -6.55 3.11 -10.83
C THR A 57 -6.02 1.88 -11.57
N TYR A 58 -4.78 1.46 -11.30
CA TYR A 58 -4.21 0.21 -11.81
C TYR A 58 -5.05 -1.02 -11.41
N ARG A 59 -5.36 -1.20 -10.12
CA ARG A 59 -6.16 -2.35 -9.62
C ARG A 59 -7.58 -2.39 -10.18
N ARG A 60 -8.15 -1.24 -10.52
CA ARG A 60 -9.47 -1.15 -11.16
C ARG A 60 -9.44 -1.47 -12.65
N GLY A 61 -8.27 -1.69 -13.24
CA GLY A 61 -8.13 -1.88 -14.68
C GLY A 61 -8.39 -0.62 -15.48
N GLU A 62 -8.29 0.56 -14.85
CA GLU A 62 -8.51 1.85 -15.51
C GLU A 62 -7.28 2.28 -16.33
N PHE A 63 -6.11 1.69 -16.08
CA PHE A 63 -4.88 1.86 -16.88
C PHE A 63 -4.51 0.57 -17.63
N TRP A 64 -5.08 0.39 -18.83
CA TRP A 64 -4.76 -0.74 -19.71
C TRP A 64 -3.29 -0.76 -20.17
N GLU A 65 -2.65 0.42 -20.25
CA GLU A 65 -1.25 0.59 -20.66
C GLU A 65 -0.26 -0.14 -19.73
N LEU A 66 -0.62 -0.31 -18.45
CA LEU A 66 0.19 -1.02 -17.45
C LEU A 66 -0.08 -2.54 -17.44
N ILE A 67 -1.19 -2.99 -18.03
CA ILE A 67 -1.63 -4.40 -18.04
C ILE A 67 -1.09 -5.13 -19.29
N GLY A 68 -0.89 -4.41 -20.40
CA GLY A 68 -0.46 -4.97 -21.68
C GLY A 68 1.04 -5.27 -21.84
N GLY A 69 1.89 -4.87 -20.88
CA GLY A 69 3.35 -4.97 -20.99
C GLY A 69 3.98 -6.35 -20.74
N CYS A 70 3.17 -7.38 -20.45
CA CYS A 70 3.65 -8.74 -20.21
C CYS A 70 3.30 -9.66 -21.39
N LYS A 71 3.71 -9.29 -22.61
CA LYS A 71 3.53 -10.16 -23.79
C LYS A 71 4.78 -10.49 -24.59
N ASP A 72 5.94 -9.91 -24.29
CA ASP A 72 7.16 -10.19 -25.06
C ASP A 72 8.41 -10.36 -24.16
N LEU A 73 8.44 -11.44 -23.36
CA LEU A 73 9.67 -12.03 -22.80
C LEU A 73 9.75 -13.50 -23.19
#